data_AF-A0A268ABP6-F1
#
_entry.id   AF-A0A268ABP6-F1
#
_cell.length_a   1.000
_cell.length_b   1.000
_cell.length_c   1.000
_cell.angle_alpha   90.00
_cell.angle_beta   90.00
_cell.angle_gamma   90.00
#
_symmetry.space_group_name_H-M   'P 1'
#
loop_
_entity.id
_entity.type
_entity.pdbx_description
1 polymer ?
#
loop_
_entity_poly.entity_id
_entity_poly.type
_entity_poly.pdbx_seq_one_letter_code
_entity_poly.pdbx_strand_id
1 'polypeptide(L)'
;MKNRIIISVLWIVPLIIIAFLCIYFTNRYNAEKEIDQYIQDYGITKAEISNEEYPLFNSLSVPKGFFKTIYTKEDEGNYYIFQFDNKKVIFSAVVEGNEVSIDDKLIEKLKHQPSEKVLP
;
A
#
# COMPACT_ATOMS: atom_id res chain seq x y z
N MET A 1 27.88 -33.56 -21.30
CA MET A 1 28.05 -32.42 -20.35
C MET A 1 27.05 -31.30 -20.59
N LYS A 2 26.90 -30.77 -21.82
CA LYS A 2 25.99 -29.66 -22.16
C LYS A 2 24.53 -29.86 -21.69
N ASN A 3 23.96 -31.05 -21.90
CA ASN A 3 22.58 -31.35 -21.50
C ASN A 3 22.38 -31.43 -19.97
N ARG A 4 23.42 -31.80 -19.20
CA ARG A 4 23.35 -31.84 -17.73
C ARG A 4 23.36 -30.43 -17.13
N ILE A 5 24.14 -29.52 -17.73
CA ILE A 5 24.18 -28.10 -17.35
C ILE A 5 22.85 -27.42 -17.65
N ILE A 6 22.25 -27.68 -18.82
CA ILE A 6 20.93 -27.13 -19.18
C ILE A 6 19.88 -27.57 -18.17
N ILE A 7 19.84 -28.85 -17.81
CA ILE A 7 18.89 -29.37 -16.80
C ILE A 7 19.13 -28.70 -15.44
N SER A 8 20.38 -28.59 -14.98
CA SER A 8 20.71 -27.92 -13.71
C SER A 8 20.28 -26.44 -13.70
N VAL A 9 20.51 -25.69 -14.77
CA VAL A 9 20.06 -24.29 -14.90
C VAL A 9 18.53 -24.20 -14.89
N LEU A 10 17.86 -25.15 -15.52
CA LEU A 10 16.40 -25.23 -15.58
C LEU A 10 15.75 -25.44 -14.21
N TRP A 11 16.47 -26.06 -13.27
CA TRP A 11 16.02 -26.22 -11.87
C TRP A 11 16.37 -25.04 -10.98
N ILE A 12 17.47 -24.33 -11.26
CA ILE A 12 17.93 -23.18 -10.45
C ILE A 12 17.05 -21.95 -10.67
N VAL A 13 16.64 -21.68 -11.91
CA VAL A 13 15.83 -20.49 -12.24
C VAL A 13 14.49 -20.47 -11.48
N PRO A 14 13.68 -21.55 -11.44
CA PRO A 14 12.47 -21.60 -10.63
C PRO A 14 12.71 -21.35 -9.15
N LEU A 15 13.79 -21.89 -8.58
CA LEU A 15 14.12 -21.70 -7.17
C LEU A 15 14.40 -20.24 -6.84
N ILE A 16 15.12 -19.53 -7.72
CA ILE A 16 15.38 -18.11 -7.58
C ILE A 16 14.07 -17.31 -7.65
N ILE A 17 13.20 -17.63 -8.61
CA ILE A 17 11.89 -16.99 -8.74
C ILE A 17 11.05 -17.21 -7.48
N ILE A 18 10.99 -18.44 -6.96
CA ILE A 18 10.26 -18.76 -5.72
C ILE A 18 10.83 -17.96 -4.55
N ALA A 19 12.15 -17.88 -4.40
CA ALA A 19 12.77 -17.11 -3.33
C ALA A 19 12.39 -15.61 -3.41
N PHE A 20 12.43 -15.01 -4.61
CA PHE A 20 11.99 -13.63 -4.81
C PHE A 20 10.50 -13.44 -4.51
N LEU A 21 9.64 -14.37 -4.91
CA LEU A 21 8.21 -14.32 -4.59
C LEU A 21 7.98 -14.43 -3.08
N CYS A 22 8.65 -15.34 -2.39
CA CYS A 22 8.56 -15.46 -0.93
C CYS A 22 8.95 -14.14 -0.25
N ILE A 23 10.09 -13.55 -0.62
CA ILE A 23 10.53 -12.25 -0.10
C ILE A 23 9.47 -11.16 -0.37
N TYR A 24 8.95 -11.11 -1.59
CA TYR A 24 7.92 -10.14 -1.99
C TYR A 24 6.66 -10.26 -1.13
N PHE A 25 6.10 -11.47 -1.00
CA PHE A 25 4.88 -11.70 -0.22
C PHE A 25 5.08 -11.49 1.28
N THR A 26 6.26 -11.82 1.82
CA THR A 26 6.59 -11.50 3.22
C THR A 26 6.64 -9.99 3.44
N ASN A 27 7.32 -9.24 2.56
CA ASN A 27 7.38 -7.78 2.66
C ASN A 27 5.99 -7.15 2.51
N ARG A 28 5.20 -7.67 1.58
CA ARG A 28 3.82 -7.24 1.35
C ARG A 28 2.94 -7.44 2.58
N TYR A 29 3.02 -8.61 3.22
CA TYR A 29 2.27 -8.92 4.43
C TYR A 29 2.64 -7.97 5.57
N ASN A 30 3.93 -7.73 5.77
CA ASN A 30 4.40 -6.79 6.80
C ASN A 30 3.94 -5.36 6.50
N ALA A 31 4.02 -4.92 5.25
CA ALA A 31 3.55 -3.61 4.82
C ALA A 31 2.04 -3.43 5.02
N GLU A 32 1.24 -4.44 4.67
CA GLU A 32 -0.21 -4.43 4.87
C GLU A 32 -0.57 -4.28 6.33
N LYS A 33 0.13 -4.99 7.22
CA LYS A 33 -0.07 -4.89 8.67
C LYS A 33 0.24 -3.48 9.20
N GLU A 34 1.34 -2.88 8.77
CA GLU A 34 1.73 -1.51 9.17
C GLU A 34 0.74 -0.48 8.65
N ILE A 35 0.28 -0.64 7.40
CA ILE A 35 -0.76 0.21 6.82
C ILE A 35 -2.07 0.07 7.59
N ASP A 36 -2.53 -1.15 7.86
CA ASP A 36 -3.78 -1.39 8.60
C ASP A 36 -3.72 -0.79 10.00
N GLN A 37 -2.57 -0.89 10.66
CA GLN A 37 -2.35 -0.24 11.96
C GLN A 37 -2.42 1.29 11.82
N TYR A 38 -1.77 1.86 10.81
CA TYR A 38 -1.82 3.30 10.55
C TYR A 38 -3.24 3.78 10.23
N ILE A 39 -4.03 3.03 9.47
CA ILE A 39 -5.45 3.36 9.17
C ILE A 39 -6.28 3.39 10.46
N GLN A 40 -6.06 2.43 11.36
CA GLN A 40 -6.73 2.42 12.67
C GLN A 40 -6.29 3.60 13.53
N ASP A 41 -4.99 3.91 13.56
CA ASP A 41 -4.46 5.03 14.31
C ASP A 41 -4.89 6.37 13.70
N TYR A 42 -5.10 6.45 12.39
CA TYR A 42 -5.71 7.59 11.70
C TYR A 42 -7.16 7.80 12.15
N GLY A 43 -7.87 6.73 12.55
CA GLY A 43 -9.24 6.79 13.06
C GLY A 43 -10.30 6.34 12.06
N ILE A 44 -9.92 5.60 11.01
CA ILE A 44 -10.86 4.99 10.07
C ILE A 44 -11.10 3.54 10.50
N THR A 45 -12.35 3.19 10.78
CA THR A 45 -12.73 1.83 11.15
C THR A 45 -13.17 1.02 9.94
N LYS A 46 -13.02 -0.32 10.01
CA LYS A 46 -13.49 -1.22 8.94
C LYS A 46 -14.99 -1.08 8.63
N ALA A 47 -15.80 -0.62 9.59
CA ALA A 47 -17.23 -0.42 9.38
C ALA A 47 -17.54 0.80 8.49
N GLU A 48 -16.63 1.77 8.42
CA GLU A 48 -16.76 3.01 7.64
C GLU A 48 -16.23 2.86 6.22
N ILE A 49 -15.37 1.86 5.99
CA ILE A 49 -14.81 1.51 4.68
C ILE A 49 -15.91 0.91 3.81
N SER A 50 -16.09 1.47 2.62
CA SER A 50 -16.96 0.96 1.56
C SER A 50 -16.20 0.02 0.63
N ASN A 51 -14.94 0.35 0.31
CA ASN A 51 -14.06 -0.45 -0.52
C ASN A 51 -12.58 -0.24 -0.12
N GLU A 52 -11.76 -1.27 -0.33
CA GLU A 52 -10.30 -1.19 -0.17
C GLU A 52 -9.61 -1.79 -1.39
N GLU A 53 -8.58 -1.11 -1.88
CA GLU A 53 -7.74 -1.59 -2.98
C GLU A 53 -6.32 -1.76 -2.49
N TYR A 54 -5.85 -3.01 -2.48
CA TYR A 54 -4.48 -3.36 -2.18
C TYR A 54 -3.89 -4.12 -3.38
N PRO A 55 -3.43 -3.42 -4.44
CA PRO A 55 -2.97 -4.07 -5.67
C PRO A 55 -1.79 -5.02 -5.43
N LEU A 56 -1.84 -6.22 -6.00
CA LEU A 56 -0.77 -7.22 -5.89
C LEU A 56 0.51 -6.79 -6.60
N PHE A 57 0.39 -5.99 -7.65
CA PHE A 57 1.50 -5.45 -8.42
C PHE A 57 1.13 -4.03 -8.82
N ASN A 58 2.05 -3.09 -8.58
CA ASN A 58 1.87 -1.72 -9.04
C ASN A 58 2.31 -1.61 -10.51
N SER A 59 1.85 -0.58 -11.21
CA SER A 59 2.39 -0.26 -12.53
C SER A 59 3.87 0.13 -12.41
N LEU A 60 4.64 -0.04 -13.48
CA LEU A 60 6.05 0.34 -13.53
C LEU A 60 6.28 1.85 -13.35
N SER A 61 5.24 2.67 -13.52
CA SER A 61 5.28 4.13 -13.38
C SER A 61 4.88 4.63 -12.00
N VAL A 62 4.40 3.75 -11.11
CA VAL A 62 4.02 4.10 -9.73
C VAL A 62 5.28 4.14 -8.85
N PRO A 63 5.37 5.04 -7.86
CA PRO A 63 6.49 5.07 -6.91
C PRO A 63 6.69 3.71 -6.23
N LYS A 64 7.91 3.49 -5.71
CA LYS A 64 8.22 2.24 -4.99
C LYS A 64 7.39 2.14 -3.70
N GLY A 65 7.04 0.93 -3.31
CA GLY A 65 6.34 0.65 -2.06
C GLY A 65 5.05 -0.15 -2.25
N PHE A 66 4.33 -0.35 -1.15
CA PHE A 66 3.02 -0.99 -1.14
C PHE A 66 1.94 0.05 -0.87
N PHE A 67 0.92 0.10 -1.72
CA PHE A 67 -0.14 1.10 -1.63
C PHE A 67 -1.44 0.42 -1.25
N LYS A 68 -2.17 1.01 -0.30
CA LYS A 68 -3.54 0.66 0.01
C LYS A 68 -4.41 1.90 -0.15
N THR A 69 -5.42 1.80 -1.00
CA THR A 69 -6.41 2.85 -1.19
C THR A 69 -7.69 2.49 -0.44
N ILE A 70 -8.22 3.42 0.33
CA ILE A 70 -9.44 3.25 1.11
C ILE A 70 -10.50 4.22 0.62
N TYR A 71 -11.67 3.69 0.29
CA TYR A 71 -12.88 4.45 0.02
C TYR A 71 -13.79 4.31 1.25
N THR A 72 -14.27 5.41 1.80
CA THR A 72 -15.24 5.39 2.90
C THR A 72 -16.66 5.52 2.35
N LYS A 73 -17.65 5.29 3.20
CA LYS A 73 -19.07 5.43 2.82
C LYS A 73 -19.52 6.89 2.74
N GLU A 74 -18.85 7.79 3.45
CA GLU A 74 -19.26 9.19 3.60
C GLU A 74 -18.43 10.17 2.76
N ASP A 75 -17.29 9.74 2.21
CA ASP A 75 -16.42 10.55 1.35
C ASP A 75 -16.66 10.26 -0.14
N GLU A 76 -17.86 10.55 -0.65
CA GLU A 76 -18.16 10.32 -2.06
C GLU A 76 -17.22 11.14 -2.98
N GLY A 77 -16.41 10.44 -3.77
CA GLY A 77 -15.46 11.04 -4.70
C GLY A 77 -14.09 11.38 -4.12
N ASN A 78 -13.91 11.26 -2.80
CA ASN A 78 -12.60 11.36 -2.16
C ASN A 78 -12.14 9.97 -1.69
N TYR A 79 -10.83 9.78 -1.57
CA TYR A 79 -10.28 8.52 -1.06
C TYR A 79 -8.92 8.72 -0.42
N TYR A 80 -8.58 7.81 0.47
CA TYR A 80 -7.38 7.84 1.29
C TYR A 80 -6.36 6.89 0.68
N ILE A 81 -5.10 7.30 0.59
CA ILE A 81 -4.00 6.51 0.04
C ILE A 81 -2.95 6.36 1.14
N PHE A 82 -2.60 5.11 1.42
CA PHE A 82 -1.57 4.76 2.39
C PHE A 82 -0.44 4.02 1.67
N GLN A 83 0.75 4.61 1.65
CA GLN A 83 1.93 4.03 1.03
C GLN A 83 2.92 3.58 2.09
N PHE A 84 3.25 2.29 2.12
CA PHE A 84 4.38 1.81 2.89
C PHE A 84 5.65 1.82 2.04
N ASP A 85 6.57 2.70 2.38
CA ASP A 85 7.90 2.79 1.79
C ASP A 85 8.96 3.10 2.87
N ASN A 86 10.18 2.60 2.69
CA ASN A 86 11.29 2.83 3.62
C ASN A 86 10.96 2.60 5.12
N LYS A 87 10.16 1.57 5.41
CA LYS A 87 9.67 1.20 6.76
C LYS A 87 8.77 2.25 7.44
N LYS A 88 8.12 3.10 6.65
CA LYS A 88 7.16 4.09 7.15
C LYS A 88 5.91 4.06 6.28
N VAL A 89 4.78 4.38 6.89
CA VAL A 89 3.53 4.66 6.18
C VAL A 89 3.49 6.16 5.88
N ILE A 90 3.26 6.49 4.62
CA ILE A 90 3.06 7.85 4.13
C ILE A 90 1.58 7.96 3.74
N PHE A 91 0.96 9.04 4.16
CA PHE A 91 -0.42 9.34 3.85
C PHE A 91 -0.53 10.37 2.73
N SER A 92 -1.40 10.09 1.77
CA SER A 92 -1.99 11.07 0.87
C SER A 92 -3.49 10.79 0.73
N ALA A 93 -4.23 11.71 0.15
CA ALA A 93 -5.62 11.50 -0.19
C ALA A 93 -5.92 12.18 -1.50
N VAL A 94 -6.93 11.69 -2.23
CA VAL A 94 -7.48 12.43 -3.36
C VAL A 94 -8.74 13.13 -2.89
N VAL A 95 -8.70 14.46 -2.94
CA VAL A 95 -9.80 15.34 -2.56
C VAL A 95 -10.22 16.15 -3.78
N GLU A 96 -11.47 16.00 -4.20
CA GLU A 96 -12.02 16.67 -5.39
C GLU A 96 -11.14 16.49 -6.65
N GLY A 97 -10.53 15.31 -6.79
CA GLY A 97 -9.65 14.97 -7.91
C GLY A 97 -8.18 15.42 -7.77
N ASN A 98 -7.79 16.02 -6.65
CA ASN A 98 -6.41 16.43 -6.37
C ASN A 98 -5.77 15.52 -5.33
N GLU A 99 -4.61 14.94 -5.62
CA GLU A 99 -3.83 14.23 -4.61
C GLU A 99 -3.15 15.25 -3.68
N VAL A 100 -3.39 15.10 -2.37
CA VAL A 100 -2.98 16.03 -1.33
C VAL A 100 -2.33 15.28 -0.16
N SER A 101 -1.36 15.92 0.48
CA SER A 101 -0.70 15.39 1.69
C SER A 101 -1.42 15.82 2.96
N ILE A 102 -1.04 15.24 4.11
CA ILE A 102 -1.63 15.51 5.42
C ILE A 102 -1.66 17.00 5.82
N ASP A 103 -0.71 17.80 5.32
CA ASP A 103 -0.54 19.21 5.64
C ASP A 103 -1.32 20.14 4.68
N ASP A 104 -1.98 19.61 3.65
CA ASP A 104 -2.73 20.41 2.69
C ASP A 104 -4.06 20.87 3.28
N LYS A 105 -4.48 22.10 2.97
CA LYS A 105 -5.76 22.66 3.43
C LYS A 105 -6.96 21.86 2.92
N LEU A 106 -6.84 21.20 1.77
CA LEU A 106 -7.92 20.38 1.22
C LEU A 106 -8.19 19.14 2.07
N ILE A 107 -7.27 18.71 2.93
CA ILE A 107 -7.51 17.61 3.88
C ILE A 107 -8.70 17.91 4.79
N GLU A 108 -8.97 19.16 5.13
CA GLU A 108 -10.11 19.56 5.96
C GLU A 108 -11.47 19.17 5.35
N LYS A 109 -11.52 18.87 4.05
CA LYS A 109 -12.74 18.41 3.36
C LYS A 109 -13.02 16.91 3.54
N LEU A 110 -12.03 16.13 3.99
CA LEU A 110 -12.21 14.72 4.29
C LEU A 110 -13.07 14.54 5.54
N LYS A 111 -13.94 13.54 5.52
CA LYS A 111 -14.74 13.18 6.69
C LYS A 111 -13.86 12.76 7.85
N HIS A 112 -12.84 11.94 7.57
CA HIS A 112 -11.91 11.45 8.57
C HIS A 112 -10.66 12.32 8.58
N GLN A 113 -10.47 13.02 9.70
CA GLN A 113 -9.28 13.83 9.94
C GLN A 113 -8.19 13.00 10.63
N PRO A 114 -6.90 13.27 10.36
CA PRO A 114 -5.80 12.56 11.00
C PRO A 114 -5.82 12.76 12.52
N SER A 115 -5.57 11.68 13.27
CA SER A 115 -5.46 11.75 14.73
C SER A 115 -4.07 12.22 15.19
N GLU A 116 -3.95 12.59 16.47
CA GLU A 116 -2.66 12.92 17.10
C GLU A 116 -1.60 11.81 17.01
N LYS A 117 -2.00 10.56 16.74
CA LYS A 117 -1.05 9.44 16.63
C LYS A 117 -0.29 9.39 15.31
N VAL A 118 -0.83 10.03 14.27
CA VAL A 118 -0.31 9.98 12.90
C VAL A 118 0.21 11.34 12.43
N LEU A 119 0.07 12.37 13.26
CA LEU A 119 0.66 13.68 13.05
C LEU A 119 2.15 13.67 13.47
N PRO A 120 3.01 14.43 12.77
CA PRO A 120 4.44 14.51 13.05
C PRO A 120 4.79 15.23 14.37
#